data_AF-A0A5A7W6E5-F1
#
_entry.id   AF-A0A5A7W6E5-F1
#
_cell.length_a   1.000
_cell.length_b   1.000
_cell.length_c   1.000
_cell.angle_alpha   90.00
_cell.angle_beta   90.00
_cell.angle_gamma   90.00
#
_symmetry.space_group_name_H-M   'P 1'
#
loop_
_entity.id
_entity.type
_entity.pdbx_description
1 polymer ?
#
loop_
_entity_poly.entity_id
_entity_poly.type
_entity_poly.pdbx_seq_one_letter_code
_entity_poly.pdbx_strand_id
1 'polypeptide(L)' 'MTGRAHWNGTHVVGRIKLNGIERVVAVDRDTVHRHAPGYNDAITWELDRFAQEILEKLTPYFEAEGLGQAV' A
#
# COMPACT_ATOMS: atom_id res chain seq x y z
N MET A 1 -14.51 -9.73 9.81
CA MET A 1 -14.50 -8.68 8.76
C MET A 1 -13.08 -8.55 8.25
N THR A 2 -12.80 -9.10 7.07
CA THR A 2 -11.51 -8.96 6.39
C THR A 2 -11.50 -7.56 5.77
N GLY A 3 -10.98 -6.57 6.50
CA GLY A 3 -11.03 -5.17 6.08
C GLY A 3 -10.31 -4.97 4.75
N ARG A 4 -11.04 -4.47 3.74
CA ARG A 4 -10.48 -4.04 2.46
C ARG A 4 -9.47 -2.92 2.69
N ALA A 5 -8.44 -2.83 1.85
CA ALA A 5 -7.54 -1.69 1.87
C ALA A 5 -8.33 -0.37 1.71
N HIS A 6 -7.95 0.68 2.44
CA HIS A 6 -8.63 1.97 2.45
C HIS A 6 -7.68 3.10 2.87
N TRP A 7 -8.11 4.34 2.68
CA TRP A 7 -7.44 5.54 3.20
C TRP A 7 -7.97 5.87 4.59
N ASN A 8 -7.10 5.94 5.60
CA ASN A 8 -7.52 6.21 6.99
C ASN A 8 -7.49 7.70 7.38
N GLY A 9 -7.24 8.61 6.43
CA GLY A 9 -7.03 10.04 6.68
C GLY A 9 -5.57 10.48 6.54
N THR A 10 -4.62 9.57 6.68
CA THR A 10 -3.18 9.85 6.61
C THR A 10 -2.39 8.82 5.81
N HIS A 11 -2.85 7.57 5.78
CA HIS A 11 -2.19 6.46 5.12
C HIS A 11 -3.19 5.62 4.34
N VAL A 12 -2.72 4.99 3.26
CA VAL A 12 -3.37 3.83 2.66
C VAL A 12 -2.99 2.63 3.52
N VAL A 13 -3.98 1.97 4.13
CA VAL A 13 -3.78 0.82 5.00
C VAL A 13 -4.47 -0.40 4.42
N GLY A 14 -3.85 -1.57 4.54
CA GLY A 14 -4.44 -2.79 4.01
C GLY A 14 -3.60 -4.03 4.28
N ARG A 15 -4.08 -5.15 3.76
CA ARG A 15 -3.37 -6.43 3.81
C ARG A 15 -2.89 -6.82 2.42
N ILE A 16 -1.63 -7.20 2.31
CA ILE A 16 -1.04 -7.74 1.08
C ILE A 16 -0.26 -9.00 1.40
N LYS A 17 -0.05 -9.84 0.38
CA LYS A 17 0.86 -10.99 0.48
C LYS A 17 2.25 -10.58 0.01
N LEU A 18 3.21 -10.61 0.92
CA LEU A 18 4.63 -10.44 0.61
C LEU A 18 5.32 -11.79 0.80
N ASN A 19 5.98 -12.31 -0.24
CA ASN A 19 6.61 -13.64 -0.21
C ASN A 19 5.68 -14.76 0.31
N GLY A 20 4.39 -14.71 -0.04
CA GLY A 20 3.39 -15.68 0.40
C GLY A 20 2.85 -15.47 1.82
N ILE A 21 3.39 -14.53 2.59
CA ILE A 21 2.97 -14.19 3.95
C ILE A 21 2.04 -12.98 3.91
N GLU A 22 0.86 -13.10 4.51
CA GLU A 22 -0.05 -11.96 4.66
C GLU A 22 0.49 -10.97 5.70
N ARG A 23 0.64 -9.70 5.31
CA ARG A 23 1.15 -8.61 6.14
C ARG A 23 0.17 -7.45 6.13
N VAL A 24 0.04 -6.77 7.27
CA VAL A 24 -0.63 -5.48 7.34
C VAL A 24 0.40 -4.41 7.01
N VAL A 25 0.08 -3.56 6.05
CA VAL A 25 0.93 -2.45 5.60
C VAL A 25 0.18 -1.12 5.71
N ALA A 26 0.94 -0.06 5.89
CA ALA A 26 0.47 1.32 5.90
C ALA A 26 1.47 2.17 5.13
N VAL A 27 1.00 3.05 4.27
CA VAL A 27 1.85 3.90 3.44
C VAL A 27 1.28 5.31 3.33
N ASP A 28 2.14 6.31 3.51
CA ASP A 28 1.77 7.72 3.39
C ASP A 28 1.62 8.16 1.92
N ARG A 29 1.03 9.33 1.72
CA ARG A 29 0.79 9.90 0.38
C ARG A 29 2.07 10.11 -0.43
N ASP A 30 3.13 10.61 0.19
CA ASP A 30 4.37 10.94 -0.52
C ASP A 30 5.03 9.67 -1.05
N THR A 31 4.97 8.59 -0.29
CA THR A 31 5.45 7.28 -0.70
C THR A 31 4.59 6.72 -1.83
N VAL A 32 3.26 6.85 -1.78
CA VAL A 32 2.39 6.50 -2.92
C VAL A 32 2.79 7.30 -4.16
N HIS A 33 2.93 8.61 -4.05
CA HIS A 33 3.23 9.49 -5.17
C HIS A 33 4.60 9.21 -5.80
N ARG A 34 5.56 8.77 -4.99
CA ARG A 34 6.92 8.46 -5.45
C ARG A 34 7.06 7.05 -6.03
N HIS A 35 6.37 6.07 -5.45
CA HIS A 35 6.64 4.65 -5.70
C HIS A 35 5.50 3.86 -6.32
N ALA A 36 4.28 4.40 -6.44
CA ALA A 36 3.14 3.74 -7.08
C ALA A 36 2.87 4.32 -8.48
N PRO A 37 3.33 3.66 -9.57
CA PRO A 37 3.14 4.17 -10.92
C PRO A 37 1.65 4.37 -11.28
N GLY A 38 1.33 5.56 -11.78
CA GLY A 38 -0.04 5.94 -12.14
C GLY A 38 -0.86 6.50 -10.98
N TYR A 39 -0.24 6.68 -9.81
CA TYR A 39 -0.83 7.37 -8.65
C TYR A 39 0.05 8.52 -8.15
N ASN A 40 0.89 9.07 -9.03
CA ASN A 40 1.90 10.08 -8.71
C ASN A 40 1.30 11.41 -8.21
N ASP A 41 0.04 11.68 -8.54
CA ASP A 41 -0.73 12.88 -8.20
C ASP A 41 -2.09 12.53 -7.55
N ALA A 42 -2.24 11.27 -7.09
CA ALA A 42 -3.51 10.76 -6.59
C ALA A 42 -4.07 11.61 -5.44
N ILE A 43 -5.31 12.04 -5.57
CA ILE A 43 -6.04 12.80 -4.55
C ILE A 43 -6.78 11.88 -3.58
N THR A 44 -7.29 12.42 -2.46
CA THR A 44 -7.79 11.62 -1.33
C THR A 44 -8.82 10.54 -1.72
N TRP A 45 -9.76 10.83 -2.61
CA TRP A 45 -10.77 9.83 -3.01
C TRP A 45 -10.18 8.71 -3.87
N GLU A 46 -9.10 8.98 -4.62
CA GLU A 46 -8.38 7.98 -5.40
C GLU A 46 -7.56 7.06 -4.49
N LEU A 47 -6.92 7.63 -3.48
CA LEU A 47 -6.20 6.87 -2.46
C LEU A 47 -7.11 5.89 -1.72
N ASP A 48 -8.38 6.26 -1.50
CA ASP A 48 -9.37 5.36 -0.88
C ASP A 48 -9.93 4.34 -1.89
N ARG A 49 -10.40 4.81 -3.06
CA ARG A 49 -11.03 3.96 -4.08
C ARG A 49 -10.08 2.89 -4.62
N PHE A 50 -8.82 3.25 -4.81
CA PHE A 50 -7.78 2.40 -5.40
C PHE A 50 -6.77 1.90 -4.37
N ALA A 51 -7.08 1.98 -3.08
CA ALA A 51 -6.19 1.59 -1.99
C ALA A 51 -5.53 0.22 -2.20
N GLN A 52 -6.29 -0.78 -2.62
CA GLN A 52 -5.77 -2.13 -2.85
C GLN A 52 -4.75 -2.17 -4.00
N GLU A 53 -5.06 -1.55 -5.14
CA GLU A 53 -4.16 -1.50 -6.31
C GLU A 53 -2.88 -0.72 -5.99
N ILE A 54 -3.01 0.37 -5.24
CA ILE A 54 -1.87 1.17 -4.75
C ILE A 54 -0.92 0.29 -3.93
N LEU A 55 -1.45 -0.47 -2.96
CA LEU A 55 -0.62 -1.36 -2.14
C LEU A 55 0.03 -2.47 -2.95
N GLU A 56 -0.68 -3.02 -3.94
CA GLU A 56 -0.12 -4.04 -4.85
C GLU A 56 1.03 -3.48 -5.69
N LYS A 57 0.89 -2.27 -6.24
CA LYS A 57 1.99 -1.60 -6.97
C LYS A 57 3.18 -1.25 -6.08
N LEU A 58 2.97 -1.07 -4.78
CA LEU A 58 4.01 -0.83 -3.79
C LEU A 58 4.66 -2.12 -3.26
N THR A 59 4.27 -3.31 -3.74
CA THR A 59 4.91 -4.58 -3.36
C THR A 59 6.45 -4.52 -3.43
N PRO A 60 7.08 -4.03 -4.52
CA PRO A 60 8.54 -3.93 -4.58
C PRO A 60 9.15 -3.00 -3.53
N TYR A 61 8.44 -1.93 -3.16
CA TYR A 61 8.86 -1.03 -2.08
C TYR A 61 8.83 -1.75 -0.73
N PHE A 62 7.75 -2.47 -0.42
CA PHE A 62 7.65 -3.23 0.82
C PHE A 62 8.67 -4.38 0.92
N GLU A 63 9.01 -5.01 -0.20
CA GLU A 63 10.08 -6.01 -0.25
C GLU A 63 11.45 -5.40 0.04
N ALA A 64 11.75 -4.23 -0.54
CA ALA A 64 13.01 -3.51 -0.33
C ALA A 64 13.18 -3.01 1.12
N GLU A 65 12.10 -2.56 1.76
CA GLU A 65 12.07 -2.12 3.17
C GLU A 65 12.12 -3.31 4.17
N GLY A 66 12.26 -4.55 3.69
CA GLY A 66 12.37 -5.73 4.55
C GLY A 66 11.04 -6.19 5.16
N LEU A 67 9.91 -5.59 4.79
CA LEU A 67 8.58 -6.05 5.21
C LEU A 67 8.19 -7.38 4.53
N GLY A 68 8.89 -7.75 3.46
CA GLY A 68 8.77 -9.04 2.78
C GLY A 68 9.60 -10.17 3.37
N GLN A 69 10.56 -9.92 4.27
CA GLN A 69 11.41 -10.99 4.82
C GLN A 69 10.78 -11.56 6.11
N ALA A 70 10.70 -12.88 6.20
CA ALA A 70 10.61 -13.55 7.50
C ALA A 70 12.04 -13.61 8.05
N VAL A 71 12.27 -13.02 9.22
CA VAL A 71 13.50 -13.26 10.00
C VAL A 71 13.52 -14.71 10.45
#